data_AF-A0A3N5B063-F1
#
_entry.id   AF-A0A3N5B063-F1
#
_cell.length_a   1.000
_cell.length_b   1.000
_cell.length_c   1.000
_cell.angle_alpha   90.00
_cell.angle_beta   90.00
_cell.angle_gamma   90.00
#
_symmetry.space_group_name_H-M   'P 1'
#
loop_
_entity.id
_entity.type
_entity.pdbx_description
1 polymer ?
#
loop_
_entity_poly.entity_id
_entity_poly.type
_entity_poly.pdbx_seq_one_letter_code
_entity_poly.pdbx_strand_id
1 'polypeptide(L)'
;MDSRLQQIANDMGEKFGLESYELKRHHLDRRVNEFKETNYILTTEWFPKGIEEPEDGSNPTGAAVIEVDIHKKQVYSAVFVHGKTYADGIRFQYYDTNSIISWIEQETGLVYEKQFVLKNEREGRFQFGSCWNQVETSPQGLIEVQLDDQNRLVFYSFIGPFPSEGMVEEEAYEVEFDQVESIVQDQCRLLDAPDVEREIITPIYAIEEVFIRNHHLFTRPIISVQRELINHQLSQDHLSEDPYQEEPIETPEDVSLKDAWNRTPSPDVQPITQLELEVSTKLSNAFLGHHYAEEGPWMLETLHCDQGYLVATLRLAEDQKREPVTRKLSLFIDTEKQKVLNYVDNVFFLEIMQSFEHAGRVAVSYIEAYKKLKPYVTLTSRYVFIPEQNAYLLFSKLDCDVAVDATNGQIREGLDE
;
A
#
# COMPACT_ATOMS: atom_id res chain seq x y z
N MET A 1 20.63 16.28 -20.04
CA MET A 1 20.14 16.46 -18.67
C MET A 1 20.42 17.88 -18.18
N ASP A 2 19.53 18.49 -17.39
CA ASP A 2 19.75 19.78 -16.71
C ASP A 2 20.98 19.70 -15.78
N SER A 3 21.74 20.79 -15.67
CA SER A 3 23.00 20.81 -14.88
C SER A 3 22.83 20.44 -13.40
N ARG A 4 21.70 20.77 -12.77
CA ARG A 4 21.42 20.44 -11.37
C ARG A 4 21.05 18.98 -11.20
N LEU A 5 20.25 18.43 -12.13
CA LEU A 5 19.98 16.99 -12.17
C LEU A 5 21.25 16.19 -12.45
N GLN A 6 22.13 16.70 -13.31
CA GLN A 6 23.45 16.10 -13.54
C GLN A 6 24.30 16.10 -12.28
N GLN A 7 24.28 17.17 -11.49
CA GLN A 7 24.98 17.17 -10.22
C GLN A 7 24.42 16.10 -9.27
N ILE A 8 23.10 15.96 -9.16
CA ILE A 8 22.48 14.92 -8.32
C ILE A 8 22.86 13.52 -8.82
N ALA A 9 22.80 13.27 -10.12
CA ALA A 9 23.21 12.00 -10.70
C ALA A 9 24.69 11.70 -10.42
N ASN A 10 25.57 12.70 -10.53
CA ASN A 10 26.99 12.55 -10.21
C ASN A 10 27.20 12.26 -8.71
N ASP A 11 26.50 12.97 -7.82
CA ASP A 11 26.54 12.73 -6.36
C ASP A 11 26.12 11.26 -6.06
N MET A 12 25.08 10.75 -6.74
CA MET A 12 24.65 9.35 -6.61
C MET A 12 25.69 8.38 -7.19
N GLY A 13 26.28 8.70 -8.35
CA GLY A 13 27.34 7.90 -8.96
C GLY A 13 28.55 7.74 -8.04
N GLU A 14 28.97 8.81 -7.36
CA GLU A 14 30.05 8.78 -6.37
C GLU A 14 29.64 7.96 -5.14
N LYS A 15 28.47 8.25 -4.56
CA LYS A 15 27.97 7.58 -3.36
C LYS A 15 27.84 6.07 -3.52
N PHE A 16 27.36 5.61 -4.67
CA PHE A 16 27.16 4.19 -4.96
C PHE A 16 28.35 3.55 -5.66
N GLY A 17 29.46 4.26 -5.88
CA GLY A 17 30.70 3.71 -6.46
C GLY A 17 30.54 3.26 -7.93
N LEU A 18 29.80 4.02 -8.73
CA LEU A 18 29.42 3.69 -10.11
C LEU A 18 30.48 4.05 -11.16
N GLU A 19 31.75 4.06 -10.79
CA GLU A 19 32.87 4.44 -11.67
C GLU A 19 33.02 3.51 -12.88
N SER A 20 32.69 2.23 -12.69
CA SER A 20 32.66 1.21 -13.74
C SER A 20 31.36 1.23 -14.58
N TYR A 21 30.51 2.24 -14.39
CA TYR A 21 29.22 2.37 -15.06
C TYR A 21 29.16 3.63 -15.93
N GLU A 22 28.16 3.67 -16.79
CA GLU A 22 27.78 4.84 -17.59
C GLU A 22 26.29 5.12 -17.37
N LEU A 23 25.95 6.38 -17.06
CA LEU A 23 24.55 6.82 -17.02
C LEU A 23 23.96 6.74 -18.44
N LYS A 24 22.93 5.91 -18.63
CA LYS A 24 22.27 5.71 -19.92
C LYS A 24 20.96 6.44 -20.02
N ARG A 25 20.11 6.28 -18.99
CA ARG A 25 18.75 6.83 -18.99
C ARG A 25 18.50 7.58 -17.69
N HIS A 26 17.63 8.58 -17.76
CA HIS A 26 17.13 9.30 -16.61
C HIS A 26 15.71 9.77 -16.88
N HIS A 27 14.91 9.85 -15.84
CA HIS A 27 13.51 10.28 -15.89
C HIS A 27 13.17 11.06 -14.62
N LEU A 28 12.26 12.03 -14.74
CA LEU A 28 11.86 12.88 -13.62
C LEU A 28 10.36 12.76 -13.41
N ASP A 29 10.01 12.23 -12.25
CA ASP A 29 8.64 11.98 -11.85
C ASP A 29 8.22 12.82 -10.66
N ARG A 30 6.92 12.80 -10.38
CA ARG A 30 6.36 13.22 -9.10
C ARG A 30 5.59 12.09 -8.46
N ARG A 31 5.62 12.00 -7.13
CA ARG A 31 4.79 11.08 -6.34
C ARG A 31 4.14 11.86 -5.20
N VAL A 32 2.93 11.46 -4.81
CA VAL A 32 2.27 11.97 -3.61
C VAL A 32 2.45 10.95 -2.50
N ASN A 33 2.99 11.38 -1.36
CA ASN A 33 3.18 10.51 -0.21
C ASN A 33 1.91 10.43 0.67
N GLU A 34 1.96 9.60 1.72
CA GLU A 34 0.85 9.36 2.65
C GLU A 34 0.47 10.60 3.48
N PHE A 35 1.36 11.60 3.54
CA PHE A 35 1.13 12.90 4.18
C PHE A 35 0.59 13.95 3.20
N LYS A 36 0.18 13.55 1.99
CA LYS A 36 -0.28 14.43 0.91
C LYS A 36 0.79 15.47 0.49
N GLU A 37 2.07 15.14 0.61
CA GLU A 37 3.16 15.96 0.07
C GLU A 37 3.56 15.48 -1.33
N THR A 38 3.97 16.42 -2.19
CA THR A 38 4.50 16.09 -3.51
C THR A 38 6.02 15.98 -3.46
N ASN A 39 6.52 14.79 -3.78
CA ASN A 39 7.94 14.50 -3.94
C ASN A 39 8.29 14.45 -5.42
N TYR A 40 9.44 15.02 -5.78
CA TYR A 40 9.97 15.01 -7.13
C TYR A 40 11.16 14.08 -7.19
N ILE A 41 11.09 13.06 -8.02
CA ILE A 41 11.99 11.91 -7.98
C ILE A 41 12.74 11.83 -9.30
N LEU A 42 14.06 11.95 -9.21
CA LEU A 42 14.94 11.64 -10.32
C LEU A 42 15.28 10.16 -10.29
N THR A 43 14.87 9.45 -11.34
CA THR A 43 15.30 8.07 -11.61
C THR A 43 16.49 8.11 -12.55
N THR A 44 17.56 7.39 -12.20
CA THR A 44 18.76 7.26 -13.04
C THR A 44 19.09 5.80 -13.27
N GLU A 45 19.43 5.46 -14.50
CA GLU A 45 19.79 4.11 -14.90
C GLU A 45 21.22 4.06 -15.43
N TRP A 46 22.06 3.27 -14.75
CA TRP A 46 23.49 3.18 -14.99
C TRP A 46 23.84 1.79 -15.45
N PHE A 47 24.52 1.67 -16.60
CA PHE A 47 24.88 0.37 -17.17
C PHE A 47 26.36 0.10 -16.96
N PRO A 48 26.77 -1.13 -16.61
CA PRO A 48 28.18 -1.46 -16.49
C PRO A 48 28.89 -1.29 -17.83
N LYS A 49 30.11 -0.72 -17.80
CA LYS A 49 30.92 -0.52 -19.00
C LYS A 49 31.24 -1.85 -19.67
N GLY A 50 30.99 -1.92 -20.97
CA GLY A 50 31.27 -3.11 -21.79
C GLY A 50 30.21 -4.21 -21.73
N ILE A 51 29.06 -3.98 -21.10
CA ILE A 51 27.90 -4.86 -21.19
C ILE A 51 26.92 -4.28 -22.22
N GLU A 52 26.48 -5.11 -23.17
CA GLU A 52 25.50 -4.72 -24.19
C GLU A 52 24.08 -4.67 -23.60
N GLU A 53 23.28 -3.75 -24.12
CA GLU A 53 21.86 -3.63 -23.79
C GLU A 53 21.07 -4.77 -24.46
N PRO A 54 20.18 -5.45 -23.73
CA PRO A 54 19.25 -6.41 -24.30
C PRO A 54 18.41 -5.82 -25.45
N GLU A 55 18.13 -6.62 -26.48
CA GLU A 55 17.33 -6.19 -27.65
C GLU A 55 15.88 -5.82 -27.29
N ASP A 56 15.35 -6.34 -26.17
CA ASP A 56 14.01 -6.06 -25.68
C ASP A 56 13.89 -4.72 -24.92
N GLY A 57 14.99 -3.97 -24.79
CA GLY A 57 15.06 -2.68 -24.10
C GLY A 57 15.09 -2.76 -22.57
N SER A 58 15.15 -3.98 -22.02
CA SER A 58 15.29 -4.20 -20.57
C SER A 58 16.65 -3.76 -20.05
N ASN A 59 16.74 -3.52 -18.74
CA ASN A 59 18.01 -3.20 -18.10
C ASN A 59 18.94 -4.44 -18.09
N PRO A 60 20.22 -4.32 -18.50
CA PRO A 60 21.14 -5.44 -18.46
C PRO A 60 21.42 -5.90 -17.03
N THR A 61 21.88 -7.15 -16.88
CA THR A 61 22.30 -7.70 -15.59
C THR A 61 23.34 -6.80 -14.92
N GLY A 62 23.04 -6.43 -13.67
CA GLY A 62 23.86 -5.57 -12.84
C GLY A 62 23.88 -4.09 -13.19
N ALA A 63 22.98 -3.63 -14.07
CA ALA A 63 22.59 -2.22 -14.15
C ALA A 63 22.10 -1.72 -12.78
N ALA A 64 22.40 -0.46 -12.46
CA ALA A 64 21.93 0.20 -11.25
C ALA A 64 20.80 1.18 -11.59
N VAL A 65 19.65 1.00 -10.95
CA VAL A 65 18.51 1.93 -11.03
C VAL A 65 18.39 2.62 -9.68
N ILE A 66 18.52 3.95 -9.67
CA ILE A 66 18.54 4.74 -8.44
C ILE A 66 17.47 5.83 -8.53
N GLU A 67 16.60 5.87 -7.52
CA GLU A 67 15.56 6.89 -7.35
C GLU A 67 15.93 7.82 -6.18
N VAL A 68 15.94 9.12 -6.43
CA VAL A 68 16.31 10.14 -5.43
C VAL A 68 15.37 11.34 -5.44
N ASP A 69 14.95 11.80 -4.26
CA ASP A 69 14.23 13.06 -4.10
C ASP A 69 15.15 14.24 -4.45
N ILE A 70 14.80 15.04 -5.44
CA ILE A 70 15.69 16.11 -5.94
C ILE A 70 15.89 17.26 -4.94
N HIS A 71 15.04 17.36 -3.92
CA HIS A 71 15.06 18.44 -2.93
C HIS A 71 15.67 18.00 -1.61
N LYS A 72 15.27 16.84 -1.11
CA LYS A 72 15.78 16.25 0.13
C LYS A 72 17.12 15.55 -0.10
N LYS A 73 17.46 15.24 -1.37
CA LYS A 73 18.57 14.36 -1.77
C LYS A 73 18.52 12.98 -1.10
N GLN A 74 17.33 12.58 -0.65
CA GLN A 74 17.09 11.29 0.00
C GLN A 74 16.93 10.23 -1.07
N VAL A 75 17.66 9.13 -0.93
CA VAL A 75 17.51 7.97 -1.83
C VAL A 75 16.27 7.19 -1.41
N TYR A 76 15.34 6.98 -2.35
CA TYR A 76 14.18 6.12 -2.16
C TYR A 76 14.50 4.68 -2.51
N SER A 77 15.29 4.45 -3.57
CA SER A 77 15.69 3.11 -3.96
C SER A 77 17.02 3.08 -4.69
N ALA A 78 17.73 1.98 -4.53
CA ALA A 78 18.90 1.63 -5.34
C ALA A 78 18.84 0.12 -5.63
N VAL A 79 18.59 -0.24 -6.89
CA VAL A 79 18.37 -1.61 -7.32
C VAL A 79 19.45 -2.00 -8.32
N PHE A 80 20.18 -3.07 -8.02
CA PHE A 80 21.11 -3.70 -8.96
C PHE A 80 20.45 -4.91 -9.61
N VAL A 81 20.25 -4.85 -10.92
CA VAL A 81 19.45 -5.83 -11.68
C VAL A 81 20.00 -7.25 -11.49
N HIS A 82 19.12 -8.18 -11.14
CA HIS A 82 19.42 -9.57 -10.76
C HIS A 82 20.37 -9.73 -9.55
N GLY A 83 20.41 -8.76 -8.64
CA GLY A 83 21.21 -8.85 -7.41
C GLY A 83 22.72 -8.87 -7.68
N LYS A 84 23.17 -8.33 -8.82
CA LYS A 84 24.58 -8.32 -9.21
C LYS A 84 25.10 -6.90 -9.28
N THR A 85 26.20 -6.61 -8.61
CA THR A 85 26.86 -5.30 -8.70
C THR A 85 28.30 -5.41 -9.17
N TYR A 86 28.73 -4.42 -9.95
CA TYR A 86 30.12 -4.17 -10.34
C TYR A 86 30.68 -2.94 -9.64
N ALA A 87 29.85 -2.28 -8.82
CA ALA A 87 30.21 -1.06 -8.13
C ALA A 87 31.18 -1.34 -6.98
N ASP A 88 32.04 -0.36 -6.70
CA ASP A 88 32.93 -0.35 -5.55
C ASP A 88 32.44 0.70 -4.53
N GLY A 89 31.14 0.59 -4.19
CA GLY A 89 30.44 1.52 -3.32
C GLY A 89 30.19 0.94 -1.93
N ILE A 90 28.93 0.99 -1.51
CA ILE A 90 28.49 0.60 -0.18
C ILE A 90 28.72 -0.89 0.06
N ARG A 91 29.53 -1.20 1.08
CA ARG A 91 29.82 -2.55 1.55
C ARG A 91 29.80 -2.58 3.07
N PHE A 92 29.26 -3.65 3.63
CA PHE A 92 29.20 -3.89 5.07
C PHE A 92 30.19 -5.00 5.45
N GLN A 93 30.68 -4.99 6.70
CA GLN A 93 31.52 -6.07 7.20
C GLN A 93 30.62 -7.19 7.75
N TYR A 94 30.74 -8.42 7.22
CA TYR A 94 30.16 -9.65 7.78
C TYR A 94 28.68 -9.57 8.19
N TYR A 95 27.81 -9.03 7.33
CA TYR A 95 26.38 -8.86 7.65
C TYR A 95 26.10 -8.14 8.98
N ASP A 96 26.99 -7.24 9.44
CA ASP A 96 26.81 -6.56 10.72
C ASP A 96 25.58 -5.63 10.70
N THR A 97 24.51 -6.08 11.35
CA THR A 97 23.25 -5.36 11.51
C THR A 97 23.46 -3.96 12.10
N ASN A 98 24.41 -3.77 13.02
CA ASN A 98 24.67 -2.44 13.60
C ASN A 98 25.28 -1.46 12.59
N SER A 99 26.16 -1.95 11.72
CA SER A 99 26.70 -1.15 10.62
C SER A 99 25.61 -0.76 9.62
N ILE A 100 24.66 -1.66 9.34
CA ILE A 100 23.51 -1.39 8.47
C ILE A 100 22.58 -0.35 9.10
N ILE A 101 22.25 -0.51 10.39
CA ILE A 101 21.47 0.45 11.17
C ILE A 101 22.13 1.83 11.11
N SER A 102 23.42 1.91 11.43
CA SER A 102 24.18 3.18 11.42
C SER A 102 24.18 3.84 10.05
N TRP A 103 24.26 3.04 8.97
CA TRP A 103 24.16 3.54 7.61
C TRP A 103 22.76 4.07 7.30
N ILE A 104 21.70 3.37 7.70
CA ILE A 104 20.31 3.84 7.54
C ILE A 104 20.08 5.16 8.29
N GLU A 105 20.57 5.29 9.53
CA GLU A 105 20.46 6.53 10.30
C GLU A 105 21.16 7.70 9.60
N GLN A 106 22.34 7.46 9.02
CA GLN A 106 23.07 8.46 8.23
C GLN A 106 22.36 8.81 6.92
N GLU A 107 21.77 7.81 6.25
CA GLU A 107 21.08 7.96 4.97
C GLU A 107 19.76 8.72 5.10
N THR A 108 19.02 8.46 6.18
CA THR A 108 17.63 8.90 6.33
C THR A 108 17.47 9.99 7.38
N GLY A 109 18.42 10.15 8.30
CA GLY A 109 18.30 11.00 9.48
C GLY A 109 17.34 10.45 10.54
N LEU A 110 16.81 9.23 10.35
CA LEU A 110 15.98 8.54 11.34
C LEU A 110 16.85 7.98 12.47
N VAL A 111 16.22 7.72 13.61
CA VAL A 111 16.87 7.12 14.78
C VAL A 111 16.34 5.72 15.03
N TYR A 112 17.23 4.73 15.18
CA TYR A 112 16.86 3.35 15.46
C TYR A 112 16.16 3.21 16.80
N GLU A 113 15.20 2.28 16.90
CA GLU A 113 14.27 2.10 18.03
C GLU A 113 13.34 3.27 18.34
N LYS A 114 13.64 4.49 17.86
CA LYS A 114 12.74 5.63 17.94
C LYS A 114 11.85 5.73 16.71
N GLN A 115 12.36 5.57 15.49
CA GLN A 115 11.61 5.81 14.24
C GLN A 115 11.54 4.59 13.33
N PHE A 116 12.45 3.64 13.50
CA PHE A 116 12.44 2.36 12.78
C PHE A 116 13.06 1.24 13.63
N VAL A 117 12.63 0.01 13.39
CA VAL A 117 13.11 -1.20 14.08
C VAL A 117 13.26 -2.36 13.12
N LEU A 118 14.20 -3.26 13.39
CA LEU A 118 14.39 -4.48 12.60
C LEU A 118 13.17 -5.40 12.77
N LYS A 119 12.61 -5.87 11.65
CA LYS A 119 11.46 -6.79 11.61
C LYS A 119 11.86 -8.20 11.22
N ASN A 120 12.76 -8.32 10.25
CA ASN A 120 13.18 -9.60 9.71
C ASN A 120 14.64 -9.52 9.28
N GLU A 121 15.37 -10.58 9.58
CA GLU A 121 16.75 -10.77 9.16
C GLU A 121 16.90 -12.18 8.59
N ARG A 122 17.39 -12.26 7.37
CA ARG A 122 17.81 -13.48 6.70
C ARG A 122 19.20 -13.25 6.12
N GLU A 123 19.88 -14.31 5.71
CA GLU A 123 21.22 -14.21 5.13
C GLU A 123 21.24 -13.17 3.99
N GLY A 124 21.96 -12.07 4.21
CA GLY A 124 22.07 -10.95 3.27
C GLY A 124 20.82 -10.10 3.06
N ARG A 125 19.73 -10.27 3.81
CA ARG A 125 18.49 -9.48 3.66
C ARG A 125 17.96 -8.99 5.01
N PHE A 126 17.74 -7.68 5.10
CA PHE A 126 17.30 -6.99 6.29
C PHE A 126 16.06 -6.16 5.97
N GLN A 127 15.02 -6.30 6.79
CA GLN A 127 13.79 -5.51 6.67
C GLN A 127 13.53 -4.78 7.98
N PHE A 128 13.32 -3.48 7.89
CA PHE A 128 13.00 -2.60 9.00
C PHE A 128 11.63 -1.98 8.79
N GLY A 129 10.84 -1.89 9.86
CA GLY A 129 9.54 -1.24 9.85
C GLY A 129 9.57 0.08 10.61
N SER A 130 8.76 1.04 10.20
CA SER A 130 8.53 2.29 10.92
C SER A 130 7.96 2.03 12.32
N CYS A 131 8.38 2.86 13.28
CA CYS A 131 7.87 2.84 14.64
C CYS A 131 7.94 4.24 15.26
N TRP A 132 7.35 4.42 16.44
CA TRP A 132 7.67 5.49 17.37
C TRP A 132 7.97 4.89 18.75
N ASN A 133 9.20 5.05 19.25
CA ASN A 133 9.66 4.42 20.50
C ASN A 133 9.32 2.92 20.57
N GLN A 134 9.71 2.18 19.52
CA GLN A 134 9.48 0.73 19.30
C GLN A 134 8.01 0.31 19.11
N VAL A 135 7.04 1.21 19.28
CA VAL A 135 5.64 0.96 18.92
C VAL A 135 5.47 1.16 17.42
N GLU A 136 5.04 0.13 16.71
CA GLU A 136 4.89 0.19 15.25
C GLU A 136 3.88 1.26 14.81
N THR A 137 4.01 1.74 13.57
CA THR A 137 3.05 2.69 12.98
C THR A 137 2.11 2.03 11.97
N SER A 138 1.00 2.69 11.69
CA SER A 138 0.07 2.38 10.61
C SER A 138 -0.32 3.69 9.89
N PRO A 139 -0.16 3.80 8.57
CA PRO A 139 0.46 2.82 7.68
C PRO A 139 1.94 2.58 8.03
N GLN A 140 2.46 1.44 7.57
CA GLN A 140 3.83 1.03 7.84
C GLN A 140 4.77 1.57 6.77
N GLY A 141 5.83 2.25 7.20
CA GLY A 141 7.02 2.50 6.39
C GLY A 141 7.95 1.28 6.44
N LEU A 142 8.59 0.98 5.32
CA LEU A 142 9.48 -0.16 5.14
C LEU A 142 10.84 0.33 4.62
N ILE A 143 11.90 -0.15 5.25
CA ILE A 143 13.27 -0.05 4.74
C ILE A 143 13.76 -1.47 4.48
N GLU A 144 14.22 -1.75 3.27
CA GLU A 144 14.80 -3.04 2.94
C GLU A 144 16.22 -2.87 2.40
N VAL A 145 17.12 -3.73 2.86
CA VAL A 145 18.52 -3.78 2.45
C VAL A 145 18.85 -5.21 2.06
N GLN A 146 19.40 -5.41 0.86
CA GLN A 146 19.96 -6.69 0.44
C GLN A 146 21.41 -6.56 0.00
N LEU A 147 22.21 -7.54 0.39
CA LEU A 147 23.64 -7.63 0.12
C LEU A 147 23.97 -8.89 -0.69
N ASP A 148 24.99 -8.81 -1.53
CA ASP A 148 25.56 -9.99 -2.19
C ASP A 148 26.49 -10.79 -1.27
N ASP A 149 27.01 -11.91 -1.77
CA ASP A 149 27.96 -12.78 -1.07
C ASP A 149 29.29 -12.10 -0.71
N GLN A 150 29.58 -10.94 -1.31
CA GLN A 150 30.74 -10.09 -0.98
C GLN A 150 30.35 -8.90 -0.08
N ASN A 151 29.17 -8.95 0.54
CA ASN A 151 28.58 -7.94 1.42
C ASN A 151 28.40 -6.55 0.76
N ARG A 152 28.27 -6.49 -0.57
CA ARG A 152 28.02 -5.24 -1.30
C ARG A 152 26.52 -5.02 -1.42
N LEU A 153 26.09 -3.76 -1.36
CA LEU A 153 24.69 -3.41 -1.55
C LEU A 153 24.22 -3.77 -2.96
N VAL A 154 23.13 -4.54 -3.05
CA VAL A 154 22.47 -4.87 -4.32
C VAL A 154 21.01 -4.46 -4.37
N PHE A 155 20.40 -4.19 -3.21
CA PHE A 155 19.07 -3.63 -3.11
C PHE A 155 18.96 -2.73 -1.89
N TYR A 156 18.40 -1.55 -2.08
CA TYR A 156 17.92 -0.67 -1.02
C TYR A 156 16.57 -0.11 -1.43
N SER A 157 15.62 -0.07 -0.48
CA SER A 157 14.40 0.69 -0.62
C SER A 157 14.03 1.37 0.69
N PHE A 158 13.42 2.55 0.57
CA PHE A 158 12.85 3.36 1.64
C PHE A 158 11.46 3.79 1.18
N ILE A 159 10.42 3.13 1.67
CA ILE A 159 9.05 3.28 1.18
C ILE A 159 8.11 3.55 2.35
N GLY A 160 7.10 4.38 2.10
CA GLY A 160 6.07 4.69 3.08
C GLY A 160 6.51 5.68 4.16
N PRO A 161 5.63 5.95 5.13
CA PRO A 161 5.83 7.05 6.05
C PRO A 161 6.63 6.65 7.29
N PHE A 162 7.48 7.57 7.73
CA PHE A 162 8.18 7.50 9.01
C PHE A 162 7.83 8.73 9.84
N PRO A 163 7.37 8.57 11.10
CA PRO A 163 6.95 9.68 11.93
C PRO A 163 8.12 10.64 12.20
N SER A 164 7.87 11.95 12.08
CA SER A 164 8.82 12.99 12.49
C SER A 164 8.51 13.53 13.88
N GLU A 165 9.45 14.26 14.49
CA GLU A 165 9.22 14.88 15.79
C GLU A 165 8.02 15.85 15.74
N GLY A 166 7.14 15.77 16.74
CA GLY A 166 5.94 16.59 16.82
C GLY A 166 4.73 16.05 16.03
N MET A 167 4.89 14.96 15.26
CA MET A 167 3.76 14.29 14.62
C MET A 167 3.12 13.20 15.50
N VAL A 168 3.71 12.84 16.63
CA VAL A 168 3.22 11.76 17.48
C VAL A 168 2.70 12.31 18.79
N GLU A 169 1.45 11.98 19.11
CA GLU A 169 0.86 12.25 20.44
C GLU A 169 1.21 11.10 21.38
N GLU A 170 2.28 11.27 22.16
CA GLU A 170 2.72 10.27 23.12
C GLU A 170 1.75 10.14 24.29
N GLU A 171 1.29 8.92 24.55
CA GLU A 171 0.44 8.56 25.68
C GLU A 171 0.75 7.14 26.17
N ALA A 172 0.34 6.82 27.40
CA ALA A 172 0.51 5.47 27.95
C ALA A 172 -0.54 4.52 27.33
N TYR A 173 -0.14 3.29 27.01
CA TYR A 173 -1.08 2.26 26.56
C TYR A 173 -1.85 1.71 27.76
N GLU A 174 -3.18 1.80 27.72
CA GLU A 174 -4.06 1.49 28.86
C GLU A 174 -5.16 0.47 28.52
N VAL A 175 -5.24 0.01 27.27
CA VAL A 175 -6.31 -0.91 26.82
C VAL A 175 -6.08 -2.30 27.39
N GLU A 176 -7.04 -2.77 28.17
CA GLU A 176 -7.11 -4.16 28.65
C GLU A 176 -8.23 -4.93 27.94
N PHE A 177 -8.04 -6.23 27.77
CA PHE A 177 -9.01 -7.07 27.05
C PHE A 177 -10.43 -6.98 27.63
N ASP A 178 -10.58 -6.98 28.96
CA ASP A 178 -11.88 -6.93 29.63
C ASP A 178 -12.67 -5.65 29.30
N GLN A 179 -11.98 -4.55 28.95
CA GLN A 179 -12.61 -3.29 28.55
C GLN A 179 -13.16 -3.34 27.13
N VAL A 180 -12.57 -4.16 26.27
CA VAL A 180 -12.87 -4.24 24.84
C VAL A 180 -13.52 -5.56 24.43
N GLU A 181 -13.79 -6.47 25.37
CA GLU A 181 -14.33 -7.80 25.07
C GLU A 181 -15.60 -7.73 24.21
N SER A 182 -16.50 -6.79 24.47
CA SER A 182 -17.71 -6.60 23.66
C SER A 182 -17.37 -6.19 22.22
N ILE A 183 -16.36 -5.35 22.03
CA ILE A 183 -15.88 -4.94 20.70
C ILE A 183 -15.30 -6.16 19.97
N VAL A 184 -14.48 -6.98 20.65
CA VAL A 184 -13.91 -8.21 20.07
C VAL A 184 -15.00 -9.20 19.68
N GLN A 185 -16.04 -9.35 20.51
CA GLN A 185 -17.20 -10.17 20.18
C GLN A 185 -17.89 -9.64 18.90
N ASP A 186 -18.12 -8.33 18.81
CA ASP A 186 -18.75 -7.72 17.64
C ASP A 186 -17.94 -7.89 16.34
N GLN A 187 -16.60 -8.02 16.45
CA GLN A 187 -15.71 -8.32 15.32
C GLN A 187 -15.65 -9.81 14.96
N CYS A 188 -16.23 -10.71 15.74
CA CYS A 188 -16.31 -12.12 15.36
C CYS A 188 -17.34 -12.30 14.24
N ARG A 189 -16.86 -12.59 13.03
CA ARG A 189 -17.68 -12.76 11.82
C ARG A 189 -17.71 -14.22 11.38
N LEU A 190 -18.82 -14.61 10.77
CA LEU A 190 -18.92 -15.85 10.00
C LEU A 190 -18.61 -15.50 8.55
N LEU A 191 -17.56 -16.08 8.00
CA LEU A 191 -17.05 -15.83 6.65
C LEU A 191 -16.95 -17.14 5.87
N ASP A 192 -17.05 -17.07 4.56
CA ASP A 192 -16.90 -18.19 3.64
C ASP A 192 -15.49 -18.15 3.03
N ALA A 193 -14.52 -18.82 3.67
CA ALA A 193 -13.12 -18.77 3.28
C ALA A 193 -12.82 -19.69 2.07
N PRO A 194 -12.36 -19.15 0.93
CA PRO A 194 -11.93 -19.95 -0.20
C PRO A 194 -10.54 -20.56 0.03
N ASP A 195 -10.40 -21.84 -0.27
CA ASP A 195 -9.14 -22.53 -0.43
C ASP A 195 -8.93 -22.73 -1.94
N VAL A 196 -8.12 -21.86 -2.54
CA VAL A 196 -7.88 -21.84 -3.99
C VAL A 196 -7.15 -23.11 -4.45
N GLU A 197 -6.26 -23.67 -3.65
CA GLU A 197 -5.53 -24.89 -4.00
C GLU A 197 -6.43 -26.12 -4.02
N ARG A 198 -7.42 -26.16 -3.13
CA ARG A 198 -8.37 -27.27 -3.03
C ARG A 198 -9.68 -27.03 -3.78
N GLU A 199 -9.91 -25.82 -4.28
CA GLU A 199 -11.16 -25.37 -4.90
C GLU A 199 -12.37 -25.61 -3.98
N ILE A 200 -12.22 -25.29 -2.69
CA ILE A 200 -13.25 -25.50 -1.67
C ILE A 200 -13.54 -24.20 -0.92
N ILE A 201 -14.82 -23.92 -0.65
CA ILE A 201 -15.26 -22.85 0.25
C ILE A 201 -15.64 -23.46 1.61
N THR A 202 -14.96 -23.04 2.67
CA THR A 202 -15.30 -23.44 4.04
C THR A 202 -15.90 -22.28 4.83
N PRO A 203 -17.08 -22.43 5.45
CA PRO A 203 -17.55 -21.45 6.42
C PRO A 203 -16.66 -21.49 7.67
N ILE A 204 -16.17 -20.33 8.10
CA ILE A 204 -15.30 -20.15 9.25
C ILE A 204 -15.78 -18.99 10.14
N TYR A 205 -15.46 -19.06 11.43
CA TYR A 205 -15.53 -17.90 12.32
C TYR A 205 -14.13 -17.30 12.47
N ALA A 206 -13.99 -16.00 12.22
CA ALA A 206 -12.75 -15.24 12.36
C ALA A 206 -13.02 -13.90 13.06
N ILE A 207 -11.97 -13.27 13.59
CA ILE A 207 -12.04 -11.92 14.17
C ILE A 207 -11.58 -10.92 13.11
N GLU A 208 -12.43 -9.96 12.77
CA GLU A 208 -12.10 -8.87 11.86
C GLU A 208 -11.11 -7.89 12.51
N GLU A 209 -10.03 -7.57 11.79
CA GLU A 209 -9.01 -6.64 12.28
C GLU A 209 -9.52 -5.19 12.31
N VAL A 210 -9.35 -4.53 13.45
CA VAL A 210 -9.70 -3.11 13.64
C VAL A 210 -8.71 -2.43 14.58
N PHE A 211 -8.62 -1.10 14.48
CA PHE A 211 -7.96 -0.27 15.48
C PHE A 211 -8.96 0.18 16.54
N ILE A 212 -8.63 0.04 17.82
CA ILE A 212 -9.41 0.50 18.97
C ILE A 212 -8.69 1.67 19.63
N ARG A 213 -9.34 2.84 19.72
CA ARG A 213 -8.70 4.05 20.30
C ARG A 213 -8.43 3.83 21.80
N ASN A 214 -7.22 4.20 22.24
CA ASN A 214 -6.74 4.00 23.61
C ASN A 214 -7.70 4.51 24.71
N HIS A 215 -8.26 5.72 24.58
CA HIS A 215 -9.06 6.36 25.64
C HIS A 215 -10.58 6.38 25.41
N HIS A 216 -11.05 6.28 24.16
CA HIS A 216 -12.47 6.49 23.81
C HIS A 216 -13.14 5.24 23.21
N LEU A 217 -12.41 4.12 23.14
CA LEU A 217 -12.89 2.78 22.76
C LEU A 217 -13.82 2.75 21.53
N PHE A 218 -13.58 3.62 20.54
CA PHE A 218 -14.21 3.50 19.23
C PHE A 218 -13.28 2.74 18.29
N THR A 219 -13.88 2.08 17.31
CA THR A 219 -13.15 1.33 16.28
C THR A 219 -12.92 2.16 15.04
N ARG A 220 -11.78 1.92 14.36
CA ARG A 220 -11.51 2.41 13.01
C ARG A 220 -11.08 1.21 12.15
N PRO A 221 -11.66 1.04 10.96
CA PRO A 221 -11.21 0.00 10.03
C PRO A 221 -9.79 0.29 9.54
N ILE A 222 -9.08 -0.76 9.14
CA ILE A 222 -7.77 -0.65 8.51
C ILE A 222 -7.97 -0.30 7.03
N ILE A 223 -7.99 1.00 6.70
CA ILE A 223 -8.14 1.52 5.33
C ILE A 223 -6.90 2.34 4.97
N SER A 224 -6.50 2.30 3.69
CA SER A 224 -5.45 3.18 3.16
C SER A 224 -5.80 4.66 3.33
N VAL A 225 -4.82 5.43 3.80
CA VAL A 225 -4.91 6.87 4.14
C VAL A 225 -5.25 7.75 2.93
N GLN A 226 -4.98 7.28 1.71
CA GLN A 226 -5.09 8.08 0.49
C GLN A 226 -6.49 8.11 -0.14
N ARG A 227 -7.45 7.33 0.40
CA ARG A 227 -8.80 7.24 -0.18
C ARG A 227 -9.81 8.01 0.66
N GLU A 228 -10.53 8.93 0.03
CA GLU A 228 -11.64 9.62 0.69
C GLU A 228 -12.86 8.71 0.70
N LEU A 229 -13.38 8.42 1.89
CA LEU A 229 -14.59 7.62 2.08
C LEU A 229 -15.81 8.50 1.76
N ILE A 230 -16.58 8.11 0.75
CA ILE A 230 -17.74 8.86 0.26
C ILE A 230 -19.05 8.19 0.69
N ASN A 231 -19.17 6.88 0.46
CA ASN A 231 -20.38 6.08 0.73
C ASN A 231 -21.66 6.68 0.13
N HIS A 232 -21.62 6.98 -1.17
CA HIS A 232 -22.76 7.54 -1.90
C HIS A 232 -23.47 6.47 -2.73
N GLN A 233 -24.77 6.29 -2.53
CA GLN A 233 -25.57 5.34 -3.30
C GLN A 233 -25.76 5.83 -4.74
N LEU A 234 -25.50 4.96 -5.72
CA LEU A 234 -25.65 5.24 -7.14
C LEU A 234 -27.06 4.86 -7.63
N SER A 235 -27.55 5.58 -8.65
CA SER A 235 -28.86 5.34 -9.27
C SER A 235 -28.66 5.02 -10.74
N GLN A 236 -29.16 3.86 -11.17
CA GLN A 236 -29.05 3.36 -12.54
C GLN A 236 -30.16 3.93 -13.46
N ASP A 237 -30.84 5.00 -13.05
CA ASP A 237 -32.04 5.52 -13.74
C ASP A 237 -31.70 6.26 -15.06
N HIS A 238 -30.41 6.47 -15.34
CA HIS A 238 -29.94 7.23 -16.49
C HIS A 238 -29.06 6.38 -17.42
N LEU A 239 -29.67 5.90 -18.50
CA LEU A 239 -28.96 5.37 -19.67
C LEU A 239 -28.37 6.57 -20.44
N SER A 240 -27.05 6.64 -20.54
CA SER A 240 -26.40 7.53 -21.53
C SER A 240 -26.69 7.01 -22.95
N GLU A 241 -26.66 7.86 -23.97
CA GLU A 241 -26.85 7.43 -25.37
C GLU A 241 -25.53 7.00 -26.03
N ASP A 242 -24.39 7.38 -25.45
CA ASP A 242 -23.06 7.11 -26.00
C ASP A 242 -22.50 5.78 -25.51
N PRO A 243 -22.11 4.85 -26.41
CA PRO A 243 -21.49 3.60 -26.02
C PRO A 243 -20.12 3.87 -25.39
N TYR A 244 -19.86 3.23 -24.26
CA TYR A 244 -18.52 3.23 -23.67
C TYR A 244 -17.51 2.61 -24.64
N GLN A 245 -16.38 3.28 -24.79
CA GLN A 245 -15.22 2.78 -25.51
C GLN A 245 -14.02 3.00 -24.63
N GLU A 246 -13.35 1.90 -24.29
CA GLU A 246 -12.13 1.90 -23.50
C GLU A 246 -11.03 2.68 -24.21
N GLU A 247 -10.37 3.54 -23.45
CA GLU A 247 -9.21 4.32 -23.85
C GLU A 247 -8.04 3.97 -22.93
N PRO A 248 -6.80 3.91 -23.47
CA PRO A 248 -5.63 3.73 -22.65
C PRO A 248 -5.50 4.90 -21.66
N ILE A 249 -5.14 4.58 -20.42
CA ILE A 249 -4.73 5.60 -19.46
C ILE A 249 -3.35 6.08 -19.90
N GLU A 250 -3.26 7.35 -20.26
CA GLU A 250 -1.98 7.98 -20.56
C GLU A 250 -1.34 8.33 -19.21
N THR A 251 -0.19 7.74 -18.91
CA THR A 251 0.60 8.24 -17.77
C THR A 251 1.14 9.61 -18.20
N PRO A 252 0.82 10.71 -17.49
CA PRO A 252 1.21 12.02 -17.96
C PRO A 252 2.74 12.08 -18.14
N GLU A 253 3.19 12.44 -19.35
CA GLU A 253 4.60 12.60 -19.68
C GLU A 253 5.27 13.66 -18.77
N ASP A 254 6.51 13.33 -18.37
CA ASP A 254 7.56 14.15 -17.74
C ASP A 254 7.11 15.42 -16.99
N VAL A 255 7.30 15.40 -15.67
CA VAL A 255 7.24 16.60 -14.85
C VAL A 255 8.16 17.69 -15.42
N SER A 256 7.62 18.88 -15.66
CA SER A 256 8.44 19.99 -16.14
C SER A 256 9.51 20.35 -15.10
N LEU A 257 10.75 20.57 -15.56
CA LEU A 257 11.85 21.00 -14.69
C LEU A 257 11.48 22.23 -13.86
N LYS A 258 10.69 23.14 -14.45
CA LYS A 258 10.25 24.35 -13.75
C LYS A 258 9.36 24.00 -12.56
N ASP A 259 8.40 23.09 -12.73
CA ASP A 259 7.50 22.67 -11.67
C ASP A 259 8.24 21.91 -10.58
N ALA A 260 9.11 20.97 -11.00
CA ALA A 260 9.97 20.24 -10.08
C ALA A 260 10.78 21.19 -9.20
N TRP A 261 11.51 22.13 -9.78
CA TRP A 261 12.35 23.05 -9.00
C TRP A 261 11.57 24.06 -8.15
N ASN A 262 10.34 24.41 -8.56
CA ASN A 262 9.46 25.29 -7.79
C ASN A 262 8.65 24.55 -6.72
N ARG A 263 8.79 23.23 -6.61
CA ARG A 263 7.99 22.39 -5.71
C ARG A 263 6.49 22.55 -5.94
N THR A 264 6.05 22.63 -7.19
CA THR A 264 4.63 22.79 -7.51
C THR A 264 3.85 21.59 -6.94
N PRO A 265 2.80 21.78 -6.12
CA PRO A 265 2.03 20.64 -5.63
C PRO A 265 1.43 19.82 -6.77
N SER A 266 1.38 18.50 -6.61
CA SER A 266 0.63 17.63 -7.52
C SER A 266 -0.85 18.03 -7.49
N PRO A 267 -1.55 18.01 -8.64
CA PRO A 267 -3.01 18.07 -8.65
C PRO A 267 -3.63 17.04 -7.70
N ASP A 268 -3.01 15.87 -7.54
CA ASP A 268 -3.53 14.77 -6.74
C ASP A 268 -3.55 15.04 -5.22
N VAL A 269 -2.86 16.09 -4.76
CA VAL A 269 -2.89 16.52 -3.36
C VAL A 269 -4.17 17.28 -3.03
N GLN A 270 -4.83 17.86 -4.03
CA GLN A 270 -6.02 18.67 -3.80
C GLN A 270 -7.16 17.79 -3.25
N PRO A 271 -7.90 18.24 -2.23
CA PRO A 271 -9.11 17.56 -1.79
C PRO A 271 -10.10 17.43 -2.95
N ILE A 272 -10.84 16.33 -2.97
CA ILE A 272 -11.89 16.14 -3.97
C ILE A 272 -12.95 17.23 -3.79
N THR A 273 -13.24 17.94 -4.88
CA THR A 273 -14.24 18.99 -4.90
C THR A 273 -15.65 18.40 -5.07
N GLN A 274 -16.65 19.17 -4.65
CA GLN A 274 -18.05 18.81 -4.86
C GLN A 274 -18.40 18.61 -6.35
N LEU A 275 -17.78 19.40 -7.24
CA LEU A 275 -17.97 19.27 -8.68
C LEU A 275 -17.40 17.94 -9.22
N GLU A 276 -16.22 17.56 -8.76
CA GLU A 276 -15.58 16.29 -9.12
C GLU A 276 -16.40 15.09 -8.62
N LEU A 277 -16.95 15.18 -7.41
CA LEU A 277 -17.87 14.17 -6.88
C LEU A 277 -19.13 14.05 -7.75
N GLU A 278 -19.75 15.17 -8.13
CA GLU A 278 -20.95 15.19 -8.97
C GLU A 278 -20.67 14.63 -10.38
N VAL A 279 -19.57 15.01 -11.00
CA VAL A 279 -19.14 14.50 -12.31
C VAL A 279 -18.85 13.00 -12.22
N SER A 280 -18.11 12.56 -11.21
CA SER A 280 -17.76 11.15 -11.01
C SER A 280 -19.00 10.29 -10.76
N THR A 281 -19.95 10.79 -9.96
CA THR A 281 -21.23 10.13 -9.70
C THR A 281 -22.03 9.98 -10.99
N LYS A 282 -22.14 11.06 -11.77
CA LYS A 282 -22.86 11.05 -13.06
C LYS A 282 -22.25 10.04 -14.04
N LEU A 283 -20.92 10.04 -14.19
CA LEU A 283 -20.23 9.14 -15.11
C LEU A 283 -20.29 7.68 -14.65
N SER A 284 -20.20 7.44 -13.33
CA SER A 284 -20.37 6.11 -12.75
C SER A 284 -21.77 5.56 -13.00
N ASN A 285 -22.83 6.36 -12.78
CA ASN A 285 -24.21 5.97 -13.08
C ASN A 285 -24.40 5.62 -14.57
N ALA A 286 -23.87 6.46 -15.47
CA ALA A 286 -23.96 6.24 -16.91
C ALA A 286 -23.23 4.96 -17.36
N PHE A 287 -22.05 4.68 -16.78
CA PHE A 287 -21.27 3.48 -17.06
C PHE A 287 -21.98 2.22 -16.56
N LEU A 288 -22.46 2.23 -15.31
CA LEU A 288 -23.21 1.13 -14.72
C LEU A 288 -24.50 0.83 -15.50
N GLY A 289 -25.22 1.87 -15.93
CA GLY A 289 -26.44 1.70 -16.74
C GLY A 289 -26.19 1.02 -18.09
N HIS A 290 -24.95 1.00 -18.60
CA HIS A 290 -24.61 0.28 -19.84
C HIS A 290 -24.13 -1.14 -19.60
N HIS A 291 -23.21 -1.30 -18.65
CA HIS A 291 -22.46 -2.55 -18.48
C HIS A 291 -23.02 -3.46 -17.39
N TYR A 292 -23.73 -2.89 -16.42
CA TYR A 292 -24.15 -3.56 -15.19
C TYR A 292 -25.59 -3.20 -14.80
N ALA A 293 -26.43 -2.86 -15.78
CA ALA A 293 -27.82 -2.42 -15.56
C ALA A 293 -28.70 -3.46 -14.85
N GLU A 294 -28.32 -4.73 -14.98
CA GLU A 294 -29.02 -5.86 -14.37
C GLU A 294 -28.43 -6.24 -12.99
N GLU A 295 -27.29 -5.65 -12.61
CA GLU A 295 -26.69 -5.85 -11.28
C GLU A 295 -27.29 -4.87 -10.27
N GLY A 296 -27.40 -5.32 -9.02
CA GLY A 296 -28.08 -4.62 -7.92
C GLY A 296 -27.53 -3.22 -7.62
N PRO A 297 -28.09 -2.51 -6.63
CA PRO A 297 -27.70 -1.13 -6.35
C PRO A 297 -26.21 -1.04 -6.02
N TRP A 298 -25.51 -0.16 -6.72
CA TRP A 298 -24.10 0.13 -6.48
C TRP A 298 -23.93 1.31 -5.52
N MET A 299 -22.78 1.37 -4.86
CA MET A 299 -22.34 2.46 -4.01
C MET A 299 -20.96 2.92 -4.45
N LEU A 300 -20.78 4.23 -4.58
CA LEU A 300 -19.47 4.87 -4.65
C LEU A 300 -18.87 4.86 -3.24
N GLU A 301 -17.96 3.93 -2.99
CA GLU A 301 -17.30 3.72 -1.69
C GLU A 301 -16.24 4.79 -1.46
N THR A 302 -15.30 4.92 -2.40
CA THR A 302 -14.20 5.90 -2.30
C THR A 302 -13.94 6.63 -3.61
N LEU A 303 -13.42 7.85 -3.49
CA LEU A 303 -12.93 8.66 -4.61
C LEU A 303 -11.56 9.23 -4.26
N HIS A 304 -10.63 9.22 -5.21
CA HIS A 304 -9.29 9.81 -5.04
C HIS A 304 -8.71 10.20 -6.39
N CYS A 305 -7.70 11.08 -6.38
CA CYS A 305 -6.91 11.41 -7.55
C CYS A 305 -5.69 10.48 -7.64
N ASP A 306 -5.41 9.96 -8.83
CA ASP A 306 -4.21 9.21 -9.14
C ASP A 306 -3.67 9.62 -10.51
N GLN A 307 -2.45 10.16 -10.54
CA GLN A 307 -1.78 10.66 -11.73
C GLN A 307 -2.61 11.62 -12.59
N GLY A 308 -3.39 12.50 -11.95
CA GLY A 308 -4.29 13.44 -12.64
C GLY A 308 -5.64 12.87 -13.05
N TYR A 309 -5.92 11.59 -12.80
CA TYR A 309 -7.23 10.97 -13.02
C TYR A 309 -8.00 10.84 -11.73
N LEU A 310 -9.33 10.92 -11.82
CA LEU A 310 -10.19 10.51 -10.71
C LEU A 310 -10.42 9.00 -10.76
N VAL A 311 -10.18 8.34 -9.63
CA VAL A 311 -10.40 6.90 -9.48
C VAL A 311 -11.56 6.68 -8.51
N ALA A 312 -12.69 6.25 -9.07
CA ALA A 312 -13.90 5.93 -8.34
C ALA A 312 -13.95 4.42 -8.04
N THR A 313 -13.98 4.04 -6.76
CA THR A 313 -14.21 2.66 -6.33
C THR A 313 -15.67 2.44 -6.00
N LEU A 314 -16.29 1.51 -6.72
CA LEU A 314 -17.69 1.12 -6.58
C LEU A 314 -17.79 -0.28 -5.96
N ARG A 315 -18.81 -0.48 -5.12
CA ARG A 315 -19.20 -1.79 -4.57
C ARG A 315 -20.70 -2.01 -4.68
N LEU A 316 -21.15 -3.27 -4.62
CA LEU A 316 -22.57 -3.55 -4.50
C LEU A 316 -23.04 -3.21 -3.08
N ALA A 317 -24.14 -2.49 -2.96
CA ALA A 317 -24.70 -2.09 -1.67
C ALA A 317 -25.22 -3.28 -0.84
N GLU A 318 -25.50 -4.41 -1.52
CA GLU A 318 -25.98 -5.66 -0.91
C GLU A 318 -24.93 -6.79 -0.97
N ASP A 319 -23.64 -6.46 -0.90
CA ASP A 319 -22.60 -7.49 -0.80
C ASP A 319 -22.90 -8.48 0.34
N GLN A 320 -22.74 -9.77 0.05
CA GLN A 320 -23.10 -10.84 0.98
C GLN A 320 -22.18 -10.82 2.20
N LYS A 321 -22.74 -10.71 3.40
CA LYS A 321 -22.02 -10.57 4.68
C LYS A 321 -21.01 -11.68 5.02
N ARG A 322 -20.95 -12.76 4.22
CA ARG A 322 -20.05 -13.89 4.44
C ARG A 322 -18.93 -13.96 3.41
N GLU A 323 -19.05 -13.31 2.27
CA GLU A 323 -18.05 -13.43 1.20
C GLU A 323 -16.79 -12.61 1.57
N PRO A 324 -15.59 -13.20 1.51
CA PRO A 324 -14.34 -12.50 1.82
C PRO A 324 -13.90 -11.57 0.69
N VAL A 325 -14.36 -11.84 -0.54
CA VAL A 325 -14.18 -10.97 -1.69
C VAL A 325 -15.55 -10.45 -2.09
N THR A 326 -15.75 -9.15 -1.92
CA THR A 326 -17.00 -8.48 -2.30
C THR A 326 -16.92 -7.96 -3.73
N ARG A 327 -18.05 -7.75 -4.41
CA ARG A 327 -18.07 -7.19 -5.76
C ARG A 327 -17.50 -5.76 -5.75
N LYS A 328 -16.45 -5.52 -6.54
CA LYS A 328 -15.76 -4.24 -6.63
C LYS A 328 -15.40 -3.88 -8.07
N LEU A 329 -15.63 -2.62 -8.42
CA LEU A 329 -15.29 -2.02 -9.71
C LEU A 329 -14.55 -0.71 -9.48
N SER A 330 -13.41 -0.51 -10.15
CA SER A 330 -12.67 0.75 -10.11
C SER A 330 -12.77 1.43 -11.47
N LEU A 331 -13.26 2.66 -11.53
CA LEU A 331 -13.37 3.45 -12.75
C LEU A 331 -12.29 4.54 -12.79
N PHE A 332 -11.59 4.66 -13.92
CA PHE A 332 -10.65 5.74 -14.19
C PHE A 332 -11.35 6.82 -15.01
N ILE A 333 -11.45 8.01 -14.45
CA ILE A 333 -12.25 9.11 -14.96
C ILE A 333 -11.35 10.28 -15.31
N ASP A 334 -11.47 10.75 -16.54
CA ASP A 334 -10.90 12.01 -17.00
C ASP A 334 -11.94 13.11 -16.86
N THR A 335 -11.69 14.05 -15.94
CA THR A 335 -12.59 15.16 -15.66
C THR A 335 -12.60 16.21 -16.76
N GLU A 336 -11.51 16.36 -17.52
CA GLU A 336 -11.44 17.32 -18.63
C GLU A 336 -12.26 16.83 -19.82
N LYS A 337 -12.11 15.54 -20.16
CA LYS A 337 -12.91 14.89 -21.20
C LYS A 337 -14.32 14.52 -20.74
N GLN A 338 -14.59 14.58 -19.43
CA GLN A 338 -15.82 14.12 -18.79
C GLN A 338 -16.21 12.70 -19.23
N LYS A 339 -15.27 11.75 -19.15
CA LYS A 339 -15.47 10.38 -19.61
C LYS A 339 -14.80 9.37 -18.69
N VAL A 340 -15.39 8.19 -18.58
CA VAL A 340 -14.70 6.99 -18.08
C VAL A 340 -13.76 6.50 -19.17
N LEU A 341 -12.46 6.44 -18.89
CA LEU A 341 -11.45 5.98 -19.84
C LEU A 341 -11.25 4.47 -19.75
N ASN A 342 -11.12 3.96 -18.53
CA ASN A 342 -10.81 2.56 -18.27
C ASN A 342 -11.48 2.10 -16.97
N TYR A 343 -11.52 0.79 -16.74
CA TYR A 343 -12.01 0.20 -15.50
C TYR A 343 -11.29 -1.10 -15.15
N VAL A 344 -11.23 -1.40 -13.86
CA VAL A 344 -10.77 -2.69 -13.34
C VAL A 344 -11.91 -3.35 -12.60
N ASP A 345 -12.21 -4.58 -13.00
CA ASP A 345 -13.31 -5.37 -12.48
C ASP A 345 -12.78 -6.64 -11.77
N ASN A 346 -13.22 -6.87 -10.52
CA ASN A 346 -12.89 -8.08 -9.78
C ASN A 346 -13.81 -9.29 -10.05
N VAL A 347 -14.78 -9.20 -10.98
CA VAL A 347 -15.73 -10.27 -11.29
C VAL A 347 -15.06 -11.59 -11.62
N PHE A 348 -13.91 -11.56 -12.30
CA PHE A 348 -13.13 -12.75 -12.63
C PHE A 348 -12.76 -13.58 -11.38
N PHE A 349 -12.40 -12.92 -10.27
CA PHE A 349 -12.10 -13.62 -9.02
C PHE A 349 -13.36 -14.28 -8.44
N LEU A 350 -14.50 -13.60 -8.51
CA LEU A 350 -15.78 -14.13 -8.05
C LEU A 350 -16.22 -15.34 -8.90
N GLU A 351 -16.06 -15.27 -10.22
CA GLU A 351 -16.40 -16.35 -11.15
C GLU A 351 -15.59 -17.63 -10.89
N ILE A 352 -14.29 -17.49 -10.59
CA ILE A 352 -13.46 -18.64 -10.20
C ILE A 352 -14.06 -19.30 -8.95
N MET A 353 -14.35 -18.51 -7.92
CA MET A 353 -14.85 -19.02 -6.65
C MET A 353 -16.26 -19.61 -6.74
N GLN A 354 -17.10 -19.19 -7.69
CA GLN A 354 -18.43 -19.78 -7.91
C GLN A 354 -18.37 -21.28 -8.27
N SER A 355 -17.25 -21.75 -8.82
CA SER A 355 -17.06 -23.15 -9.18
C SER A 355 -16.65 -24.06 -8.01
N PHE A 356 -16.29 -23.47 -6.87
CA PHE A 356 -15.72 -24.22 -5.75
C PHE A 356 -16.76 -25.05 -4.99
N GLU A 357 -16.33 -26.18 -4.45
CA GLU A 357 -17.20 -27.02 -3.63
C GLU A 357 -17.38 -26.42 -2.23
N HIS A 358 -18.60 -26.38 -1.72
CA HIS A 358 -18.85 -25.91 -0.35
C HIS A 358 -18.68 -27.06 0.67
N ALA A 359 -17.77 -26.86 1.64
CA ALA A 359 -17.35 -27.88 2.62
C ALA A 359 -18.44 -28.36 3.60
N GLY A 360 -19.64 -27.76 3.57
CA GLY A 360 -20.78 -28.19 4.39
C GLY A 360 -21.56 -27.03 4.99
N ARG A 361 -22.45 -27.35 5.94
CA ARG A 361 -23.27 -26.36 6.66
C ARG A 361 -22.65 -26.04 8.02
N VAL A 362 -22.89 -24.81 8.48
CA VAL A 362 -22.54 -24.36 9.83
C VAL A 362 -23.19 -25.27 10.88
N ALA A 363 -22.36 -25.91 11.70
CA ALA A 363 -22.75 -26.78 12.81
C ALA A 363 -22.31 -26.22 14.17
N VAL A 364 -21.31 -25.34 14.18
CA VAL A 364 -20.78 -24.69 15.38
C VAL A 364 -21.53 -23.40 15.64
N SER A 365 -21.91 -23.16 16.90
CA SER A 365 -22.54 -21.89 17.28
C SER A 365 -21.50 -20.76 17.38
N TYR A 366 -21.93 -19.53 17.12
CA TYR A 366 -21.12 -18.33 17.33
C TYR A 366 -20.48 -18.28 18.74
N ILE A 367 -21.23 -18.59 19.79
CA ILE A 367 -20.72 -18.55 21.19
C ILE A 367 -19.62 -19.60 21.40
N GLU A 368 -19.76 -20.78 20.80
CA GLU A 368 -18.75 -21.83 20.88
C GLU A 368 -17.48 -21.44 20.12
N ALA A 369 -17.64 -20.90 18.91
CA ALA A 369 -16.52 -20.45 18.09
C ALA A 369 -15.75 -19.31 18.77
N TYR A 370 -16.47 -18.28 19.26
CA TYR A 370 -15.85 -17.16 19.97
C TYR A 370 -15.04 -17.62 21.19
N LYS A 371 -15.55 -18.57 21.98
CA LYS A 371 -14.81 -19.15 23.12
C LYS A 371 -13.51 -19.83 22.70
N LYS A 372 -13.45 -20.41 21.49
CA LYS A 372 -12.25 -21.02 20.93
C LYS A 372 -11.28 -19.99 20.36
N LEU A 373 -11.78 -18.89 19.80
CA LEU A 373 -10.98 -17.78 19.27
C LEU A 373 -10.38 -16.90 20.36
N LYS A 374 -11.14 -16.63 21.44
CA LYS A 374 -10.76 -15.69 22.52
C LYS A 374 -9.32 -15.87 23.04
N PRO A 375 -8.79 -17.07 23.27
CA PRO A 375 -7.40 -17.25 23.74
C PRO A 375 -6.31 -16.84 22.74
N TYR A 376 -6.65 -16.69 21.46
CA TYR A 376 -5.74 -16.33 20.36
C TYR A 376 -5.85 -14.87 19.94
N VAL A 377 -6.81 -14.13 20.52
CA VAL A 377 -6.97 -12.71 20.25
C VAL A 377 -5.78 -11.95 20.83
N THR A 378 -5.16 -11.11 20.01
CA THR A 378 -4.09 -10.21 20.44
C THR A 378 -4.53 -8.75 20.37
N LEU A 379 -4.03 -7.98 21.33
CA LEU A 379 -4.18 -6.53 21.39
C LEU A 379 -2.76 -5.96 21.44
N THR A 380 -2.35 -5.29 20.36
CA THR A 380 -1.00 -4.73 20.25
C THR A 380 -1.06 -3.22 20.06
N SER A 381 -0.23 -2.48 20.80
CA SER A 381 -0.14 -1.03 20.65
C SER A 381 0.35 -0.65 19.25
N ARG A 382 -0.29 0.35 18.64
CA ARG A 382 0.00 0.83 17.29
C ARG A 382 -0.20 2.34 17.22
N TYR A 383 0.74 3.07 16.64
CA TYR A 383 0.51 4.48 16.29
C TYR A 383 -0.15 4.58 14.92
N VAL A 384 -1.39 5.08 14.87
CA VAL A 384 -2.16 5.20 13.62
C VAL A 384 -2.19 6.66 13.18
N PHE A 385 -1.80 6.93 11.94
CA PHE A 385 -1.87 8.26 11.37
C PHE A 385 -3.33 8.68 11.12
N ILE A 386 -3.68 9.87 11.59
CA ILE A 386 -5.00 10.47 11.46
C ILE A 386 -4.86 11.71 10.58
N PRO A 387 -5.22 11.63 9.27
CA PRO A 387 -5.05 12.75 8.33
C PRO A 387 -5.72 14.03 8.78
N GLU A 388 -6.89 13.91 9.42
CA GLU A 388 -7.69 15.06 9.86
C GLU A 388 -6.99 15.86 10.96
N GLN A 389 -6.07 15.22 11.70
CA GLN A 389 -5.30 15.82 12.78
C GLN A 389 -3.82 16.00 12.41
N ASN A 390 -3.40 15.47 11.25
CA ASN A 390 -2.02 15.38 10.81
C ASN A 390 -1.07 14.84 11.92
N ALA A 391 -1.54 13.83 12.65
CA ALA A 391 -0.85 13.27 13.81
C ALA A 391 -1.04 11.76 13.90
N TYR A 392 -0.06 11.09 14.49
CA TYR A 392 -0.12 9.70 14.91
C TYR A 392 -0.66 9.63 16.33
N LEU A 393 -1.73 8.86 16.50
CA LEU A 393 -2.35 8.63 17.80
C LEU A 393 -2.25 7.14 18.19
N LEU A 394 -2.25 6.82 19.48
CA LEU A 394 -2.12 5.44 19.96
C LEU A 394 -3.43 4.65 19.86
N PHE A 395 -3.39 3.49 19.22
CA PHE A 395 -4.50 2.54 19.16
C PHE A 395 -4.03 1.17 19.63
N SER A 396 -4.99 0.32 19.94
CA SER A 396 -4.79 -1.12 19.98
C SER A 396 -5.19 -1.71 18.63
N LYS A 397 -4.28 -2.42 17.96
CA LYS A 397 -4.63 -3.32 16.86
C LYS A 397 -5.27 -4.57 17.48
N LEU A 398 -6.50 -4.86 17.09
CA LEU A 398 -7.16 -6.13 17.36
C LEU A 398 -6.79 -7.11 16.25
N ASP A 399 -6.27 -8.27 16.62
CA ASP A 399 -5.82 -9.28 15.68
C ASP A 399 -6.10 -10.72 16.17
N CYS A 400 -6.16 -11.68 15.26
CA CYS A 400 -6.35 -13.11 15.55
C CYS A 400 -5.91 -13.99 14.37
N ASP A 401 -4.71 -14.57 14.46
CA ASP A 401 -4.07 -15.37 13.41
C ASP A 401 -4.71 -16.76 13.15
N VAL A 402 -5.86 -17.02 13.78
CA VAL A 402 -6.58 -18.28 13.68
C VAL A 402 -8.07 -18.07 13.41
N ALA A 403 -8.67 -19.07 12.78
CA ALA A 403 -10.12 -19.18 12.65
C ALA A 403 -10.65 -20.50 13.18
N VAL A 404 -11.97 -20.58 13.35
CA VAL A 404 -12.67 -21.80 13.71
C VAL A 404 -13.49 -22.28 12.52
N ASP A 405 -13.23 -23.50 12.06
CA ASP A 405 -14.06 -24.17 11.07
C ASP A 405 -15.50 -24.30 11.60
N ALA A 406 -16.45 -23.67 10.90
CA ALA A 406 -17.82 -23.61 11.36
C ALA A 406 -18.58 -24.94 11.18
N THR A 407 -18.02 -25.91 10.45
CA THR A 407 -18.63 -27.23 10.20
C THR A 407 -18.29 -28.27 11.27
N ASN A 408 -17.11 -28.17 11.90
CA ASN A 408 -16.61 -29.19 12.83
C ASN A 408 -15.98 -28.61 14.11
N GLY A 409 -15.76 -27.29 14.17
CA GLY A 409 -15.23 -26.58 15.34
C GLY A 409 -13.74 -26.72 15.56
N GLN A 410 -12.98 -27.20 14.57
CA GLN A 410 -11.52 -27.24 14.61
C GLN A 410 -10.92 -25.86 14.40
N ILE A 411 -9.79 -25.61 15.07
CA ILE A 411 -9.01 -24.38 14.86
C ILE A 411 -8.19 -24.57 13.58
N ARG A 412 -8.16 -23.53 12.76
CA ARG A 412 -7.34 -23.42 11.55
C ARG A 412 -6.31 -22.32 11.77
N GLU A 413 -5.04 -22.67 11.61
CA GLU A 413 -3.89 -21.76 11.65
C GLU A 413 -3.54 -21.35 10.22
N GLY A 414 -2.90 -20.18 10.05
CA GLY A 414 -2.36 -19.75 8.77
C GLY A 414 -3.42 -19.15 7.84
N LEU A 415 -4.21 -18.21 8.36
CA LEU A 415 -4.94 -17.25 7.52
C LEU A 415 -4.05 -16.06 7.13
N ASP A 416 -2.73 -16.29 6.97
CA ASP A 416 -1.80 -15.24 6.60
C ASP A 416 -2.06 -14.82 5.14
N GLU A 417 -2.51 -13.56 5.03
CA GLU A 417 -2.61 -12.63 3.88
C GLU A 417 -3.06 -13.15 2.51
#